data_AF-A0A849UFU2-F1
#
_entry.id   AF-A0A849UFU2-F1
#
_cell.length_a   1.000
_cell.length_b   1.000
_cell.length_c   1.000
_cell.angle_alpha   90.00
_cell.angle_beta   90.00
_cell.angle_gamma   90.00
#
_symmetry.space_group_name_H-M   'P 1'
#
loop_
_entity.id
_entity.type
_entity.pdbx_description
1 polymer ?
#
loop_
_entity_poly.entity_id
_entity_poly.type
_entity_poly.pdbx_seq_one_letter_code
_entity_poly.pdbx_strand_id
1 'polypeptide(L)'
;MNIYSLASPLLFQFDAEASHDFTLKSLKTAERLGVLKLYPAPPVCRPRQVMGITFPNPVGLAAGLDKNATVIDGMAALGFGFIEVGTVTPRPQPGNPKPRLFRVREAQGIVNRFGFNNLGVDNLIENVKAAKFKGVL
;
A
#
# COMPACT_ATOMS: atom_id res chain seq x y z
N MET A 1 -4.46 -24.29 1.94
CA MET A 1 -3.30 -23.47 2.36
C MET A 1 -3.47 -22.08 1.79
N ASN A 2 -3.32 -21.05 2.62
CA ASN A 2 -3.44 -19.66 2.19
C ASN A 2 -2.19 -19.28 1.36
N ILE A 3 -2.34 -18.52 0.27
CA ILE A 3 -1.21 -18.01 -0.52
C ILE A 3 -0.20 -17.25 0.36
N TYR A 4 -0.71 -16.58 1.40
CA TYR A 4 0.10 -15.88 2.40
C TYR A 4 1.05 -16.82 3.17
N SER A 5 0.59 -18.02 3.56
CA SER A 5 1.42 -18.98 4.31
C SER A 5 2.53 -19.59 3.45
N LEU A 6 2.37 -19.56 2.13
CA LEU A 6 3.40 -19.99 1.17
C LEU A 6 4.39 -18.87 0.85
N ALA A 7 3.90 -17.63 0.68
CA ALA A 7 4.73 -16.50 0.26
C ALA A 7 5.53 -15.88 1.42
N SER A 8 4.93 -15.77 2.62
CA SER A 8 5.54 -15.05 3.75
C SER A 8 6.89 -15.63 4.22
N PRO A 9 7.11 -16.97 4.31
CA PRO A 9 8.42 -17.49 4.73
C PRO A 9 9.53 -17.14 3.73
N LEU A 10 9.22 -17.09 2.44
CA LEU A 10 10.15 -16.70 1.39
C LEU A 10 10.43 -15.19 1.44
N LEU A 11 9.38 -14.36 1.48
CA LEU A 11 9.52 -12.90 1.57
C LEU A 11 10.30 -12.48 2.82
N PHE A 12 10.14 -13.20 3.93
CA PHE A 12 10.84 -12.87 5.16
C PHE A 12 12.34 -13.16 5.13
N GLN A 13 12.84 -13.97 4.19
CA GLN A 13 14.27 -14.21 3.98
C GLN A 13 14.98 -13.04 3.29
N PHE A 14 14.24 -12.15 2.62
CA PHE A 14 14.81 -10.98 1.96
C PHE A 14 14.86 -9.76 2.90
N ASP A 15 15.74 -8.81 2.57
CA ASP A 15 15.73 -7.46 3.14
C ASP A 15 14.31 -6.88 3.12
N ALA A 16 13.92 -6.22 4.20
CA ALA A 16 12.54 -5.82 4.40
C ALA A 16 12.07 -4.79 3.37
N GLU A 17 12.95 -3.86 2.96
CA GLU A 17 12.64 -2.87 1.95
C GLU A 17 12.60 -3.50 0.56
N ALA A 18 13.50 -4.43 0.25
CA ALA A 18 13.46 -5.18 -1.00
C ALA A 18 12.18 -6.01 -1.15
N SER A 19 11.72 -6.70 -0.09
CA SER A 19 10.45 -7.43 -0.15
C SER A 19 9.27 -6.48 -0.35
N HIS A 20 9.30 -5.31 0.28
CA HIS A 20 8.25 -4.30 0.13
C HIS A 20 8.17 -3.83 -1.33
N ASP A 21 9.30 -3.42 -1.93
CA ASP A 21 9.37 -2.98 -3.32
C ASP A 21 8.91 -4.09 -4.29
N PHE A 22 9.34 -5.34 -4.04
CA PHE A 22 8.92 -6.50 -4.82
C PHE A 22 7.40 -6.75 -4.72
N THR A 23 6.83 -6.61 -3.52
CA THR A 23 5.40 -6.81 -3.28
C THR A 23 4.57 -5.76 -4.01
N LEU A 24 4.96 -4.48 -3.96
CA LEU A 24 4.25 -3.42 -4.69
C LEU A 24 4.31 -3.65 -6.22
N LYS A 25 5.47 -4.02 -6.76
CA LYS A 25 5.61 -4.35 -8.20
C LYS A 25 4.75 -5.54 -8.60
N SER A 26 4.70 -6.57 -7.74
CA SER A 26 3.89 -7.76 -7.95
C SER A 26 2.39 -7.43 -7.93
N LEU A 27 1.95 -6.61 -6.97
CA LEU A 27 0.57 -6.14 -6.89
C LEU A 27 0.17 -5.32 -8.11
N LYS A 28 1.03 -4.39 -8.55
CA LYS A 28 0.82 -3.61 -9.77
C LYS A 28 0.65 -4.50 -11.00
N THR A 29 1.46 -5.56 -11.09
CA THR A 29 1.40 -6.52 -12.20
C THR A 29 0.13 -7.36 -12.13
N ALA A 30 -0.24 -7.85 -10.94
CA ALA A 30 -1.47 -8.62 -10.74
C ALA A 30 -2.73 -7.81 -11.06
N GLU A 31 -2.75 -6.51 -10.72
CA GLU A 31 -3.81 -5.57 -11.10
C GLU A 31 -3.93 -5.46 -12.62
N ARG A 32 -2.83 -5.16 -13.31
CA ARG A 32 -2.80 -5.02 -14.77
C ARG A 32 -3.23 -6.28 -15.52
N LEU A 33 -2.86 -7.44 -15.00
CA LEU A 33 -3.25 -8.75 -15.54
C LEU A 33 -4.68 -9.17 -15.16
N GLY A 34 -5.37 -8.39 -14.31
CA GLY A 34 -6.72 -8.68 -13.85
C GLY A 34 -6.82 -9.86 -12.88
N VAL A 35 -5.69 -10.38 -12.37
CA VAL A 35 -5.63 -11.52 -11.45
C VAL A 35 -6.31 -11.20 -10.12
N LEU A 36 -6.29 -9.93 -9.69
CA LEU A 36 -6.93 -9.50 -8.45
C LEU A 36 -8.47 -9.65 -8.48
N LYS A 37 -9.09 -9.80 -9.65
CA LYS A 37 -10.54 -10.12 -9.77
C LYS A 37 -10.89 -11.50 -9.22
N LEU A 38 -9.90 -12.39 -9.07
CA LEU A 38 -10.06 -13.71 -8.46
C LEU A 38 -10.01 -13.65 -6.93
N TYR A 39 -9.62 -12.51 -6.36
CA TYR A 39 -9.61 -12.33 -4.92
C TYR A 39 -11.05 -12.23 -4.41
N PRO A 40 -11.38 -12.83 -3.25
CA PRO A 40 -12.72 -12.74 -2.69
C PRO A 40 -13.18 -11.30 -2.55
N ALA A 41 -14.44 -11.04 -2.90
CA ALA A 41 -15.04 -9.73 -2.68
C ALA A 41 -14.95 -9.35 -1.20
N PRO A 42 -14.70 -8.07 -0.88
CA PRO A 42 -14.69 -7.62 0.50
C PRO A 42 -16.04 -7.85 1.17
N PRO A 43 -16.06 -8.10 2.49
CA PRO A 43 -17.31 -8.24 3.22
C PRO A 43 -18.13 -6.96 3.15
N VAL A 44 -19.44 -7.10 2.97
CA VAL A 44 -20.37 -5.97 3.02
C VAL A 44 -20.36 -5.40 4.44
N CYS A 45 -20.00 -4.13 4.55
CA CYS A 45 -19.92 -3.41 5.82
C CYS A 45 -20.98 -2.31 5.86
N ARG A 46 -21.34 -1.88 7.07
CA ARG A 46 -22.18 -0.68 7.25
C ARG A 46 -21.32 0.57 7.03
N PRO A 47 -21.70 1.47 6.10
CA PRO A 47 -20.97 2.71 5.88
C PRO A 47 -20.89 3.59 7.13
N ARG A 48 -19.81 4.37 7.25
CA ARG A 48 -19.57 5.31 8.34
C ARG A 48 -19.38 6.71 7.78
N GLN A 49 -20.03 7.70 8.39
CA GLN A 49 -19.81 9.10 8.06
C GLN A 49 -18.85 9.71 9.08
N VAL A 50 -17.73 10.24 8.62
CA VAL A 50 -16.71 10.88 9.46
C VAL A 50 -16.20 12.11 8.71
N MET A 51 -16.16 13.27 9.37
CA MET A 51 -15.72 14.54 8.76
C MET A 51 -16.46 14.88 7.44
N GLY A 52 -17.74 14.49 7.31
CA GLY A 52 -18.53 14.72 6.10
C GLY A 52 -18.28 13.72 4.96
N ILE A 53 -17.35 12.77 5.13
CA ILE A 53 -17.01 11.74 4.14
C ILE A 53 -17.71 10.43 4.50
N THR A 54 -18.27 9.74 3.50
CA THR A 54 -18.88 8.42 3.67
C THR A 54 -17.87 7.33 3.32
N PHE A 55 -17.40 6.62 4.33
CA PHE A 55 -16.52 5.46 4.19
C PHE A 55 -17.35 4.18 4.05
N PRO A 56 -17.12 3.35 3.02
CA PRO A 56 -17.89 2.12 2.80
C PRO A 56 -17.63 1.07 3.88
N ASN A 57 -16.45 1.09 4.49
CA ASN A 57 -16.09 0.27 5.64
C ASN A 57 -15.04 0.99 6.51
N PRO A 58 -14.82 0.58 7.77
CA PRO A 58 -13.96 1.29 8.71
C PRO A 58 -12.46 0.93 8.59
N VAL A 59 -12.08 0.02 7.67
CA VAL A 59 -10.70 -0.46 7.54
C VAL A 59 -10.02 0.31 6.43
N GLY A 60 -9.04 1.15 6.79
CA GLY A 60 -8.20 1.87 5.85
C GLY A 60 -6.81 1.30 5.75
N LEU A 61 -6.15 1.59 4.63
CA LEU A 61 -4.72 1.41 4.48
C LEU A 61 -4.01 2.70 4.89
N ALA A 62 -3.13 2.61 5.87
CA ALA A 62 -2.36 3.75 6.36
C ALA A 62 -1.28 4.21 5.36
N ALA A 63 -0.87 5.48 5.49
CA ALA A 63 0.25 6.03 4.74
C ALA A 63 1.56 5.31 5.02
N GLY A 64 2.52 5.52 4.13
CA GLY A 64 3.85 4.94 4.18
C GLY A 64 3.99 3.61 3.43
N LEU A 65 2.87 2.96 3.06
CA LEU A 65 2.91 1.77 2.20
C LEU A 65 3.08 2.17 0.73
N ASP A 66 2.16 2.95 0.16
CA ASP A 66 2.26 3.44 -1.22
C ASP A 66 2.56 4.95 -1.25
N LYS A 67 3.84 5.27 -1.06
CA LYS A 67 4.32 6.67 -0.92
C LYS A 67 4.14 7.51 -2.17
N ASN A 68 3.94 6.87 -3.33
CA ASN A 68 3.91 7.53 -4.63
C ASN A 68 2.61 7.25 -5.41
N ALA A 69 1.56 6.73 -4.75
CA ALA A 69 0.27 6.40 -5.36
C ALA A 69 0.35 5.41 -6.54
N THR A 70 1.33 4.51 -6.54
CA THR A 70 1.64 3.63 -7.67
C THR A 70 0.75 2.39 -7.82
N VAL A 71 -0.01 2.03 -6.78
CA VAL A 71 -0.80 0.80 -6.70
C VAL A 71 -2.17 0.99 -6.02
N ILE A 72 -2.76 2.19 -6.10
CA ILE A 72 -4.09 2.50 -5.53
C ILE A 72 -5.14 1.45 -5.90
N ASP A 73 -5.30 1.15 -7.20
CA ASP A 73 -6.32 0.21 -7.68
C ASP A 73 -6.08 -1.22 -7.16
N GLY A 74 -4.81 -1.62 -7.09
CA GLY A 74 -4.42 -2.91 -6.53
C GLY A 74 -4.76 -3.04 -5.04
N MET A 75 -4.53 -1.98 -4.27
CA MET A 75 -4.89 -1.93 -2.84
C MET A 75 -6.42 -1.91 -2.66
N ALA A 76 -7.13 -1.14 -3.48
CA ALA A 76 -8.59 -1.07 -3.43
C ALA A 76 -9.24 -2.43 -3.69
N ALA A 77 -8.68 -3.22 -4.62
CA ALA A 77 -9.15 -4.57 -4.91
C ALA A 77 -9.00 -5.54 -3.71
N LEU A 78 -8.14 -5.24 -2.73
CA LEU A 78 -8.00 -6.03 -1.50
C LEU A 78 -9.07 -5.70 -0.44
N GLY A 79 -9.92 -4.70 -0.68
CA GLY A 79 -11.12 -4.44 0.14
C GLY A 79 -11.05 -3.28 1.13
N PHE A 80 -9.98 -2.48 1.11
CA PHE A 80 -9.88 -1.29 1.98
C PHE A 80 -11.00 -0.28 1.68
N GLY A 81 -11.59 0.27 2.74
CA GLY A 81 -12.63 1.29 2.62
C GLY A 81 -12.06 2.67 2.25
N PHE A 82 -10.79 2.91 2.56
CA PHE A 82 -10.03 4.09 2.17
C PHE A 82 -8.54 3.78 2.11
N ILE A 83 -7.78 4.58 1.37
CA ILE A 83 -6.34 4.37 1.16
C ILE A 83 -5.62 5.70 1.34
N GLU A 84 -4.79 5.82 2.36
CA GLU A 84 -3.96 7.01 2.54
C GLU A 84 -2.63 6.83 1.80
N VAL A 85 -2.40 7.59 0.73
CA VAL A 85 -1.13 7.59 -0.03
C VAL A 85 -0.11 8.55 0.57
N GLY A 86 1.17 8.39 0.20
CA GLY A 86 2.26 9.21 0.73
C GLY A 86 2.96 8.53 1.93
N THR A 87 3.68 9.25 2.78
CA THR A 87 3.90 10.71 2.79
C THR A 87 4.69 11.18 1.56
N VAL A 88 4.22 12.27 0.94
CA VAL A 88 4.86 12.93 -0.20
C VAL A 88 5.40 14.29 0.22
N THR A 89 6.49 14.73 -0.40
CA THR A 89 7.05 16.07 -0.21
C THR A 89 6.88 16.91 -1.48
N PRO A 90 6.99 18.25 -1.42
CA PRO A 90 6.88 19.08 -2.62
C PRO A 90 7.88 18.67 -3.72
N ARG A 91 9.11 18.31 -3.34
CA ARG A 91 10.17 17.83 -4.24
C ARG A 91 10.51 16.36 -3.95
N PRO A 92 11.02 15.59 -4.92
CA PRO A 92 11.54 14.25 -4.67
C PRO A 92 12.68 14.26 -3.67
N GLN A 93 12.78 13.20 -2.87
CA GLN A 93 13.92 12.99 -1.99
C GLN A 93 14.17 11.49 -1.72
N PRO A 94 15.43 11.07 -1.56
CA PRO A 94 15.78 9.66 -1.41
C PRO A 94 15.45 9.11 -0.02
N GLY A 95 15.22 9.97 0.98
CA GLY A 95 15.11 9.62 2.40
C GLY A 95 16.45 9.22 3.03
N ASN A 96 16.40 8.55 4.19
CA ASN A 96 17.61 8.16 4.92
C ASN A 96 18.36 7.00 4.23
N PRO A 97 19.69 6.83 4.44
CA PRO A 97 20.44 5.68 3.93
C PRO A 97 19.88 4.33 4.38
N LYS A 98 20.06 3.29 3.55
CA LYS A 98 19.71 1.90 3.88
C LYS A 98 20.79 1.25 4.77
N PRO A 99 20.45 0.21 5.58
CA PRO A 99 19.10 -0.33 5.82
C PRO A 99 18.27 0.61 6.70
N ARG A 100 16.96 0.65 6.48
CA ARG A 100 16.05 1.61 7.15
C ARG A 100 14.65 1.04 7.43
N LEU A 101 14.44 -0.25 7.19
CA LEU A 101 13.24 -0.99 7.53
C LEU A 101 13.66 -2.33 8.16
N PHE A 102 13.10 -2.63 9.32
CA PHE A 102 13.46 -3.79 10.13
C PHE A 102 12.18 -4.50 10.59
N ARG A 103 12.22 -5.82 10.65
CA ARG A 103 11.12 -6.67 11.15
C ARG A 103 11.51 -7.23 12.52
N VAL A 104 10.59 -7.18 13.48
CA VAL A 104 10.70 -7.83 14.79
C VAL A 104 9.63 -8.92 14.82
N ARG A 105 9.98 -10.13 14.35
CA ARG A 105 8.99 -11.15 13.97
C ARG A 105 8.20 -11.68 15.17
N GLU A 106 8.89 -11.88 16.28
CA GLU A 106 8.34 -12.39 17.54
C GLU A 106 7.28 -11.44 18.10
N ALA A 107 7.44 -10.13 17.87
CA ALA A 107 6.51 -9.09 18.28
C ALA A 107 5.48 -8.72 17.19
N GLN A 108 5.51 -9.39 16.04
CA GLN A 108 4.76 -8.99 14.83
C GLN A 108 4.94 -7.49 14.50
N GLY A 109 6.13 -6.96 14.78
CA GLY A 109 6.44 -5.53 14.77
C GLY A 109 7.35 -5.12 13.61
N ILE A 110 7.35 -3.82 13.32
CA ILE A 110 8.21 -3.19 12.33
C ILE A 110 8.84 -1.93 12.94
N VAL A 111 10.14 -1.74 12.71
CA VAL A 111 10.85 -0.49 13.00
C VAL A 111 11.32 0.10 11.69
N ASN A 112 11.11 1.39 11.46
CA ASN A 112 11.60 2.06 10.26
C ASN A 112 12.18 3.44 10.57
N ARG A 113 13.07 3.88 9.70
CA ARG A 113 13.65 5.23 9.68
C ARG A 113 13.72 5.73 8.24
N PHE A 114 12.61 5.63 7.51
CA PHE A 114 12.59 5.93 6.07
C PHE A 114 13.03 7.36 5.71
N GLY A 115 12.62 8.36 6.50
CA GLY A 115 12.90 9.76 6.20
C GLY A 115 12.16 10.27 4.96
N PHE A 116 10.88 9.90 4.81
CA PHE A 116 10.01 10.32 3.69
C PHE A 116 10.63 10.15 2.29
N ASN A 117 11.13 8.97 1.96
CA ASN A 117 11.58 8.66 0.60
C ASN A 117 10.40 8.67 -0.39
N ASN A 118 10.39 9.61 -1.35
CA ASN A 118 9.31 9.77 -2.32
C ASN A 118 9.77 10.52 -3.59
N LEU A 119 8.94 10.49 -4.64
CA LEU A 119 9.22 11.06 -5.96
C LEU A 119 8.67 12.48 -6.17
N GLY A 120 8.16 13.13 -5.11
CA GLY A 120 7.59 14.47 -5.18
C GLY A 120 6.10 14.49 -5.51
N VAL A 121 5.45 15.62 -5.21
CA VAL A 121 3.99 15.77 -5.33
C VAL A 121 3.52 15.71 -6.79
N ASP A 122 4.29 16.25 -7.73
CA ASP A 122 3.93 16.23 -9.15
C ASP A 122 3.79 14.80 -9.67
N ASN A 123 4.76 13.93 -9.34
CA ASN A 123 4.70 12.51 -9.69
C ASN A 123 3.51 11.81 -9.01
N LEU A 124 3.23 12.13 -7.74
CA LEU A 124 2.11 11.53 -7.02
C LEU A 124 0.78 11.91 -7.68
N ILE A 125 0.59 13.19 -8.04
CA ILE A 125 -0.64 13.68 -8.68
C ILE A 125 -0.91 12.95 -10.00
N GLU A 126 0.12 12.75 -10.82
CA GLU A 126 -0.04 12.02 -12.09
C GLU A 126 -0.45 10.55 -11.87
N ASN A 127 0.10 9.90 -10.85
CA ASN A 127 -0.32 8.53 -10.50
C ASN A 127 -1.75 8.48 -9.95
N VAL A 128 -2.16 9.47 -9.14
CA VAL A 128 -3.55 9.58 -8.64
C VAL A 128 -4.54 9.79 -9.80
N LYS A 129 -4.22 10.66 -10.76
CA LYS A 129 -5.07 10.88 -11.95
C LYS A 129 -5.22 9.62 -12.80
N ALA A 130 -4.20 8.77 -12.84
CA ALA A 130 -4.22 7.52 -13.59
C ALA A 130 -4.99 6.40 -12.89
N ALA A 131 -5.24 6.51 -11.57
CA ALA A 131 -5.99 5.51 -10.81
C ALA A 131 -7.48 5.51 -11.18
N LYS A 132 -8.07 4.31 -11.21
CA LYS A 132 -9.51 4.13 -11.50
C LYS A 132 -10.37 4.19 -10.25
N PHE A 133 -9.78 3.96 -9.08
CA PHE A 133 -10.45 4.00 -7.78
C PHE A 133 -11.20 5.32 -7.57
N LYS A 134 -12.47 5.20 -7.17
CA LYS A 134 -13.38 6.33 -6.89
C LYS A 134 -13.76 6.41 -5.42
N GLY A 135 -13.06 5.67 -4.55
CA GLY A 135 -13.28 5.72 -3.12
C GLY A 135 -12.51 6.85 -2.45
N VAL A 136 -12.36 6.75 -1.14
CA VAL A 136 -11.69 7.78 -0.33
C VAL A 136 -10.18 7.54 -0.37
N LEU A 137 -9.45 8.59 -0.76
CA LEU A 137 -7.99 8.68 -0.79
C LEU A 137 -7.50 9.72 0.22
#